data_AF-A0A967BEB8-F1
#
_entry.id   AF-A0A967BEB8-F1
#
_cell.length_a   1.000
_cell.length_b   1.000
_cell.length_c   1.000
_cell.angle_alpha   90.00
_cell.angle_beta   90.00
_cell.angle_gamma   90.00
#
_symmetry.space_group_name_H-M   'P 1'
#
loop_
_entity.id
_entity.type
_entity.pdbx_description
1 polymer ?
#
loop_
_entity_poly.entity_id
_entity_poly.type
_entity_poly.pdbx_seq_one_letter_code
_entity_poly.pdbx_strand_id
1 'polypeptide(L)' 'MAKFYKIWLIFDPRRVFVAQGAFLFLLAAMIHLVLLSTDGFNWFEIAAEKYGR' A
#
# COMPACT_ATOMS: atom_id res chain seq x y z
N MET A 1 24.29 1.02 -26.48
CA MET A 1 23.73 0.04 -25.52
C MET A 1 23.72 0.63 -24.12
N ALA A 2 22.55 0.96 -23.59
CA ALA A 2 22.42 1.52 -22.24
C ALA A 2 22.94 0.51 -21.20
N LYS A 3 23.94 0.91 -20.41
CA LYS A 3 24.55 0.06 -19.37
C LYS A 3 23.65 0.02 -18.12
N PHE A 4 22.51 -0.66 -18.22
CA PHE A 4 21.50 -0.78 -17.16
C PHE A 4 22.02 -1.42 -15.85
N TYR A 5 23.14 -2.16 -15.90
CA TYR A 5 23.74 -2.80 -14.72
C TYR A 5 24.34 -1.80 -13.72
N LYS A 6 24.64 -0.56 -14.13
CA LYS A 6 25.19 0.47 -13.24
C LYS A 6 24.19 0.95 -12.18
N ILE A 7 22.89 0.73 -12.38
CA ILE A 7 21.87 1.12 -11.38
C ILE A 7 22.12 0.39 -10.05
N TRP A 8 22.62 -0.84 -10.10
CA TRP A 8 22.95 -1.68 -8.94
C TRP A 8 24.27 -1.34 -8.25
N LEU A 9 25.09 -0.46 -8.83
CA LEU A 9 26.33 0.05 -8.20
C LEU A 9 26.06 1.25 -7.28
N ILE A 10 24.92 1.91 -7.44
CA ILE A 10 24.50 3.09 -6.65
C ILE A 10 23.36 2.73 -5.71
N PHE A 11 22.44 1.89 -6.16
CA PHE A 11 21.29 1.46 -5.37
C PHE A 11 21.49 0.03 -4.87
N ASP A 12 21.60 -0.12 -3.55
CA ASP A 12 21.60 -1.42 -2.90
C ASP A 12 20.28 -2.16 -3.24
N PRO A 13 20.36 -3.34 -3.90
CA PRO A 13 19.18 -4.04 -4.42
C PRO A 13 18.10 -4.25 -3.36
N ARG A 14 18.54 -4.62 -2.16
CA ARG A 14 17.68 -4.88 -1.01
C ARG A 14 16.89 -3.64 -0.60
N ARG A 15 17.55 -2.48 -0.56
CA ARG A 15 16.89 -1.22 -0.14
C ARG A 15 15.85 -0.77 -1.14
N VAL A 16 16.09 -0.94 -2.45
CA VAL A 16 15.11 -0.57 -3.48
C VAL A 16 13.88 -1.46 -3.40
N PHE A 17 14.03 -2.78 -3.26
CA PHE A 17 12.87 -3.68 -3.11
C PHE A 17 12.09 -3.42 -1.82
N VAL A 18 12.78 -3.14 -0.70
CA VAL A 18 12.12 -2.79 0.57
C VAL A 18 11.42 -1.43 0.46
N ALA A 19 12.05 -0.42 -0.15
CA ALA A 19 11.45 0.90 -0.33
C ALA A 19 10.23 0.84 -1.26
N GLN A 20 10.32 0.09 -2.36
CA GLN A 20 9.22 -0.15 -3.28
C GLN A 20 8.06 -0.85 -2.54
N GLY A 21 8.34 -1.97 -1.83
CA GLY A 21 7.33 -2.70 -1.07
C GLY A 21 6.67 -1.87 0.03
N ALA A 22 7.47 -1.14 0.82
CA ALA A 22 6.97 -0.26 1.87
C ALA A 22 6.14 0.91 1.32
N PHE A 23 6.57 1.49 0.19
CA PHE A 23 5.84 2.58 -0.48
C PHE A 23 4.47 2.11 -0.97
N LEU A 24 4.42 0.97 -1.68
CA LEU A 24 3.17 0.39 -2.16
C LEU A 24 2.25 -0.01 -1.00
N PHE A 25 2.79 -0.57 0.08
CA PHE A 25 2.01 -0.94 1.26
C PHE A 25 1.42 0.28 1.98
N LEU A 26 2.21 1.32 2.20
CA LEU A 26 1.74 2.57 2.81
C LEU A 26 0.64 3.22 1.96
N LEU A 27 0.84 3.27 0.65
CA LEU A 27 -0.14 3.83 -0.28
C LEU A 27 -1.45 3.03 -0.27
N ALA A 28 -1.38 1.70 -0.26
CA ALA A 28 -2.55 0.85 -0.11
C ALA A 28 -3.27 1.11 1.22
N ALA A 29 -2.55 1.08 2.35
CA ALA A 29 -3.12 1.31 3.67
C ALA A 29 -3.80 2.69 3.77
N MET A 30 -3.18 3.74 3.23
CA MET A 30 -3.76 5.08 3.18
C MET A 30 -5.10 5.10 2.44
N ILE A 31 -5.20 4.46 1.27
CA ILE A 31 -6.45 4.38 0.50
C ILE A 31 -7.53 3.65 1.29
N HIS A 32 -7.19 2.52 1.94
CA HIS A 32 -8.16 1.73 2.72
C HIS A 32 -8.67 2.50 3.93
N LEU A 33 -7.78 3.19 4.66
CA LEU A 33 -8.15 3.99 5.82
C LEU A 33 -9.03 5.19 5.44
N VAL A 34 -8.79 5.83 4.29
CA VAL A 34 -9.65 6.91 3.78
C VAL A 34 -11.02 6.37 3.37
N LEU A 35 -11.09 5.21 2.70
CA LEU A 35 -12.36 4.56 2.37
C LEU A 35 -13.16 4.21 3.63
N LEU A 36 -12.48 3.69 4.65
CA LEU A 36 -13.06 3.39 5.96
C LEU A 36 -13.33 4.63 6.83
N SER A 37 -12.95 5.83 6.39
CA SER A 37 -13.33 7.06 7.06
C SER A 37 -14.50 7.75 6.36
N THR A 38 -14.97 7.21 5.22
CA THR A 38 -16.01 7.83 4.41
C THR A 38 -17.36 7.16 4.70
N ASP A 39 -18.32 7.97 5.15
CA ASP A 39 -19.71 7.54 5.37
C ASP A 39 -20.29 6.98 4.06
N GLY A 40 -20.51 5.67 4.00
CA GLY A 40 -21.03 4.95 2.83
C GLY A 40 -20.13 3.86 2.23
N PHE A 41 -18.79 3.95 2.36
CA PHE A 41 -17.87 2.87 1.93
C PHE A 41 -17.31 2.06 3.10
N ASN A 42 -17.77 2.38 4.31
CA ASN A 42 -17.41 1.73 5.55
C ASN A 42 -17.96 0.31 5.65
N TRP A 43 -17.30 -0.64 4.99
CA TRP A 43 -17.72 -2.04 5.00
C TRP A 43 -17.69 -2.65 6.41
N PHE A 44 -16.88 -2.12 7.34
CA PHE A 44 -16.89 -2.57 8.73
C PHE A 44 -18.21 -2.21 9.44
N GLU A 45 -18.73 -1.01 9.17
CA GLU A 45 -20.01 -0.56 9.73
C GLU A 45 -21.17 -1.32 9.09
N ILE A 46 -21.16 -1.48 7.76
CA ILE A 46 -22.15 -2.29 7.03
C ILE A 46 -22.15 -3.74 7.51
N ALA A 47 -20.97 -4.35 7.73
CA ALA A 47 -20.88 -5.72 8.23
C ALA A 47 -21.35 -5.84 9.70
N ALA A 48 -21.06 -4.84 10.54
CA ALA A 48 -21.54 -4.79 11.92
C ALA A 48 -23.07 -4.65 11.99
N GLU A 49 -23.67 -3.79 11.17
CA GLU A 49 -25.12 -3.65 11.06
C GLU A 49 -25.78 -4.94 10.53
N LYS A 50 -25.16 -5.58 9.53
CA LYS A 50 -25.70 -6.80 8.90
C LYS A 50 -25.64 -8.05 9.78
N TYR A 51 -24.66 -8.16 10.66
CA TYR A 51 -24.49 -9.29 11.59
C TYR A 51 -24.87 -8.96 13.04
N GLY A 52 -25.46 -7.79 13.27
CA GLY A 52 -26.01 -7.38 14.56
C GLY A 52 -27.07 -8.36 15.04
N ARG A 53 -26.89 -8.87 16.27
CA ARG A 53 -27.98 -9.27 17.16
C ARG A 53 -28.67 -8.03 17.70
#